data_AF-A0A5C7VVK5-F1
#
_entry.id   AF-A0A5C7VVK5-F1
#
_cell.length_a   1.000
_cell.length_b   1.000
_cell.length_c   1.000
_cell.angle_alpha   90.00
_cell.angle_beta   90.00
_cell.angle_gamma   90.00
#
_symmetry.space_group_name_H-M   'P 1'
#
loop_
_entity.id
_entity.type
_entity.pdbx_description
1 polymer ?
#
loop_
_entity_poly.entity_id
_entity_poly.type
_entity_poly.pdbx_seq_one_letter_code
_entity_poly.pdbx_strand_id
1 'polypeptide(L)'
;LQAMGLSGQVPELLVLIGHGSQSANNPQAAGLDCGACCGQSGEVNARLLASLLNDTEVRAELRSRGHELPAHCQVLAGLHNTSTDEVRIFGQQHLPAALQPAWQRLRQALDQAAVRVRQERAEALGLAAAREQPGKLLDLLRRRARDWAQTRPEWGLAGNAAFIAAPRARTRDVDLQGRAFLHDYDWRQDSEGSVLELIMTAPMVVAHWINLQYFTSTTDNLRFGSGNKLLHNVVGGHIGVFEGNGGDLRIGLARQSLHDGQQWMHRPLRLHVVIEAPQAMIDRVIEAHAVVRDLVQHGWLHLLRLDGQPARLERRTASGWQALPEA
;
A
#
# COMPACT_ATOMS: atom_id res chain seq x y z
N LEU A 1 2.65 17.21 9.05
CA LEU A 1 1.42 17.60 8.31
C LEU A 1 1.69 17.79 6.81
N GLN A 2 2.79 18.47 6.44
CA GLN A 2 3.17 18.69 5.04
C GLN A 2 3.27 17.40 4.20
N ALA A 3 3.94 16.36 4.71
CA ALA A 3 4.03 15.06 4.02
C ALA A 3 2.68 14.34 3.82
N MET A 4 1.60 14.78 4.50
CA MET A 4 0.24 14.27 4.30
C MET A 4 -0.58 15.17 3.37
N GLY A 5 0.05 16.14 2.69
CA GLY A 5 -0.64 17.08 1.78
C GLY A 5 -1.53 18.11 2.49
N LEU A 6 -1.37 18.29 3.81
CA LEU A 6 -2.19 19.22 4.61
C LEU A 6 -1.60 20.64 4.67
N SER A 7 -0.96 21.09 3.58
CA SER A 7 -0.36 22.43 3.44
C SER A 7 -1.36 23.52 3.04
N GLY A 8 -2.57 23.14 2.62
CA GLY A 8 -3.63 24.05 2.16
C GLY A 8 -4.83 24.13 3.10
N GLN A 9 -6.02 24.26 2.52
CA GLN A 9 -7.28 24.30 3.29
C GLN A 9 -7.51 22.97 4.00
N VAL A 10 -7.50 23.00 5.33
CA VAL A 10 -7.77 21.81 6.16
C VAL A 10 -9.27 21.50 6.14
N PRO A 11 -9.68 20.24 5.92
CA PRO A 11 -11.09 19.86 5.92
C PRO A 11 -11.68 19.82 7.34
N GLU A 12 -13.00 19.91 7.44
CA GLU A 12 -13.72 19.71 8.70
C GLU A 12 -13.57 18.30 9.27
N LEU A 13 -13.39 17.30 8.38
CA LEU A 13 -13.19 15.91 8.74
C LEU A 13 -11.95 15.36 8.03
N LEU A 14 -10.97 14.91 8.80
CA LEU A 14 -9.80 14.18 8.33
C LEU A 14 -9.91 12.73 8.79
N VAL A 15 -9.71 11.76 7.89
CA VAL A 15 -9.75 10.34 8.26
C VAL A 15 -8.44 9.67 7.88
N LEU A 16 -7.75 9.13 8.88
CA LEU A 16 -6.52 8.38 8.73
C LEU A 16 -6.87 6.89 8.64
N ILE A 17 -6.62 6.27 7.49
CA ILE A 17 -6.94 4.87 7.25
C ILE A 17 -5.65 4.04 7.29
N GLY A 18 -5.53 3.20 8.31
CA GLY A 18 -4.61 2.07 8.29
C GLY A 18 -5.22 0.93 7.47
N HIS A 19 -4.39 -0.04 7.10
CA HIS A 19 -4.88 -1.27 6.46
C HIS A 19 -4.34 -2.50 7.18
N GLY A 20 -5.05 -3.61 7.02
CA GLY A 20 -4.67 -4.92 7.52
C GLY A 20 -5.45 -6.01 6.79
N SER A 21 -4.99 -7.24 6.91
CA SER A 21 -5.60 -8.42 6.32
C SER A 21 -6.27 -9.27 7.41
N GLN A 22 -7.08 -10.24 6.98
CA GLN A 22 -7.73 -11.20 7.84
C GLN A 22 -7.57 -12.60 7.24
N SER A 23 -6.93 -13.49 7.99
CA SER A 23 -6.88 -14.90 7.66
C SER A 23 -6.91 -15.77 8.92
N ALA A 24 -7.44 -16.98 8.81
CA ALA A 24 -7.40 -17.99 9.87
C ALA A 24 -6.32 -19.04 9.55
N ASN A 25 -5.64 -19.54 10.58
CA ASN A 25 -4.66 -20.62 10.47
C ASN A 25 -3.61 -20.40 9.36
N ASN A 26 -3.01 -19.21 9.32
CA ASN A 26 -2.08 -18.83 8.27
C ASN A 26 -0.72 -18.44 8.87
N PRO A 27 0.28 -19.33 8.84
CA PRO A 27 1.64 -19.02 9.30
C PRO A 27 2.31 -17.85 8.57
N GLN A 28 1.75 -17.43 7.42
CA GLN A 28 2.24 -16.30 6.62
C GLN A 28 1.36 -15.05 6.74
N ALA A 29 0.49 -14.94 7.76
CA ALA A 29 -0.40 -13.80 7.92
C ALA A 29 0.33 -12.46 7.90
N ALA A 30 1.51 -12.38 8.53
CA ALA A 30 2.34 -11.18 8.53
C ALA A 30 2.78 -10.73 7.12
N GLY A 31 2.88 -11.65 6.15
CA GLY A 31 3.18 -11.32 4.75
C GLY A 31 1.99 -10.77 3.97
N LEU A 32 0.77 -10.86 4.52
CA LEU A 32 -0.46 -10.29 3.96
C LEU A 32 -0.85 -8.96 4.61
N ASP A 33 -0.37 -8.71 5.83
CA ASP A 33 -0.53 -7.44 6.52
C ASP A 33 0.38 -6.33 5.96
N CYS A 34 0.36 -5.16 6.59
CA CYS A 34 1.09 -4.01 6.08
C CYS A 34 2.61 -4.19 6.18
N GLY A 35 3.28 -4.27 5.03
CA GLY A 35 4.74 -4.31 4.96
C GLY A 35 5.42 -3.09 5.60
N ALA A 36 4.80 -1.91 5.50
CA ALA A 36 5.30 -0.69 6.17
C ALA A 36 5.10 -0.70 7.69
N CYS A 37 4.23 -1.58 8.22
CA CYS A 37 4.01 -1.79 9.65
C CYS A 37 4.64 -3.12 10.12
N CYS A 38 5.67 -3.61 9.43
CA CYS A 38 6.38 -4.83 9.79
C CYS A 38 5.48 -6.07 9.86
N GLY A 39 4.50 -6.17 8.95
CA GLY A 39 3.56 -7.29 8.90
C GLY A 39 2.50 -7.25 10.00
N GLN A 40 2.20 -6.06 10.52
CA GLN A 40 1.09 -5.80 11.43
C GLN A 40 0.02 -4.96 10.74
N SER A 41 -1.18 -4.93 11.33
CA SER A 41 -2.22 -3.99 10.94
C SER A 41 -1.78 -2.54 11.21
N GLY A 42 -2.09 -1.63 10.28
CA GLY A 42 -1.92 -0.19 10.45
C GLY A 42 -2.91 0.46 11.41
N GLU A 43 -3.80 -0.32 12.05
CA GLU A 43 -4.83 0.20 12.96
C GLU A 43 -4.24 1.06 14.09
N VAL A 44 -3.23 0.55 14.79
CA VAL A 44 -2.65 1.24 15.95
C VAL A 44 -2.04 2.58 15.53
N ASN A 45 -1.32 2.60 14.41
CA ASN A 45 -0.70 3.81 13.88
C ASN A 45 -1.75 4.87 13.52
N ALA A 46 -2.82 4.47 12.84
CA ALA A 46 -3.91 5.37 12.48
C ALA A 46 -4.63 5.93 13.72
N ARG A 47 -4.91 5.08 14.71
CA ARG A 47 -5.58 5.47 15.96
C ARG A 47 -4.71 6.39 16.82
N LEU A 48 -3.43 6.07 16.95
CA LEU A 48 -2.49 6.90 17.70
C LEU A 48 -2.35 8.28 17.07
N LEU A 49 -2.12 8.34 15.75
CA LEU A 49 -1.98 9.62 15.06
C LEU A 49 -3.27 10.44 15.11
N ALA A 50 -4.45 9.82 14.93
CA ALA A 50 -5.72 10.52 15.08
C ALA A 50 -5.92 11.06 16.50
N SER A 51 -5.54 10.29 17.53
CA SER A 51 -5.60 10.74 18.93
C SER A 51 -4.68 11.95 19.17
N LEU A 52 -3.42 11.87 18.73
CA LEU A 52 -2.46 12.98 18.85
C LEU A 52 -2.93 14.22 18.11
N LEU A 53 -3.50 14.07 16.91
CA LEU A 53 -4.02 15.21 16.15
C LEU A 53 -5.34 15.76 16.70
N ASN A 54 -5.99 15.13 17.68
CA ASN A 54 -7.12 15.70 18.40
C ASN A 54 -6.77 16.20 19.80
N ASP A 55 -5.54 15.92 20.26
CA ASP A 55 -5.08 16.35 21.57
C ASP A 55 -4.82 17.87 21.58
N THR A 56 -5.32 18.54 22.63
CA THR A 56 -5.24 20.01 22.74
C THR A 56 -3.82 20.51 22.96
N GLU A 57 -3.00 19.80 23.71
CA GLU A 57 -1.61 20.16 23.97
C GLU A 57 -0.76 19.96 22.72
N VAL A 58 -0.95 18.83 22.02
CA VAL A 58 -0.28 18.56 20.74
C VAL A 58 -0.65 19.61 19.70
N ARG A 59 -1.93 19.99 19.58
CA ARG A 59 -2.36 21.05 18.65
C ARG A 59 -1.77 22.41 19.01
N ALA A 60 -1.67 22.74 20.30
CA ALA A 60 -1.06 24.00 20.75
C ALA A 60 0.42 24.06 20.37
N GLU A 61 1.16 22.96 20.55
CA GLU A 61 2.58 22.87 20.20
C GLU A 61 2.80 22.79 18.68
N LEU A 62 1.91 22.15 17.92
CA LEU A 62 1.96 22.23 16.46
C LEU A 62 1.78 23.68 15.98
N ARG A 63 0.84 24.42 16.57
CA ARG A 63 0.62 25.83 16.23
C ARG A 63 1.85 26.69 16.57
N SER A 64 2.51 26.46 17.71
CA SER A 64 3.73 27.19 18.09
C SER A 64 4.87 27.00 17.08
N ARG A 65 4.86 25.87 16.36
CA ARG A 65 5.80 25.53 15.28
C ARG A 65 5.30 25.90 13.87
N GLY A 66 4.23 26.68 13.76
CA GLY A 66 3.69 27.14 12.48
C GLY A 66 2.82 26.11 11.74
N HIS A 67 2.40 25.04 12.42
CA HIS A 67 1.52 24.02 11.88
C HIS A 67 0.13 24.12 12.50
N GLU A 68 -0.79 24.82 11.84
CA GLU A 68 -2.13 25.00 12.38
C GLU A 68 -3.10 23.92 11.87
N LEU A 69 -3.69 23.17 12.80
CA LEU A 69 -4.87 22.34 12.56
C LEU A 69 -6.09 23.07 13.16
N PRO A 70 -7.05 23.55 12.34
CA PRO A 70 -8.18 24.32 12.84
C PRO A 70 -8.98 23.58 13.91
N ALA A 71 -9.51 24.31 14.89
CA ALA A 71 -10.29 23.74 15.99
C ALA A 71 -11.53 22.97 15.51
N HIS A 72 -12.08 23.35 14.36
CA HIS A 72 -13.23 22.67 13.74
C HIS A 72 -12.86 21.38 12.99
N CYS A 73 -11.57 21.14 12.72
CA CYS A 73 -11.11 19.92 12.07
C CYS A 73 -11.13 18.77 13.08
N GLN A 74 -11.98 17.77 12.85
CA GLN A 74 -11.99 16.53 13.60
C GLN A 74 -11.21 15.46 12.86
N VAL A 75 -10.31 14.78 13.56
CA VAL A 75 -9.56 13.65 12.99
C VAL A 75 -10.17 12.33 13.46
N LEU A 76 -10.46 11.41 12.54
CA LEU A 76 -10.88 10.04 12.85
C LEU A 76 -9.82 9.05 12.36
N ALA A 77 -9.82 7.89 12.99
CA ALA A 77 -9.06 6.74 12.51
C ALA A 77 -9.99 5.72 11.86
N GLY A 78 -9.45 4.95 10.93
CA GLY A 78 -10.12 3.78 10.38
C GLY A 78 -9.15 2.68 9.99
N LEU A 79 -9.73 1.53 9.68
CA LEU A 79 -9.04 0.33 9.21
C LEU A 79 -9.75 -0.20 7.97
N HIS A 80 -9.01 -0.33 6.87
CA HIS A 80 -9.42 -1.09 5.69
C HIS A 80 -8.93 -2.53 5.83
N ASN A 81 -9.87 -3.48 5.87
CA ASN A 81 -9.59 -4.91 5.80
C ASN A 81 -9.41 -5.30 4.33
N THR A 82 -8.21 -5.67 3.91
CA THR A 82 -7.87 -5.97 2.50
C THR A 82 -8.47 -7.29 2.00
N SER A 83 -8.83 -8.20 2.92
CA SER A 83 -9.46 -9.49 2.59
C SER A 83 -10.94 -9.34 2.26
N THR A 84 -11.62 -8.39 2.90
CA THR A 84 -13.08 -8.20 2.77
C THR A 84 -13.46 -6.85 2.16
N ASP A 85 -12.51 -5.95 1.95
CA ASP A 85 -12.70 -4.56 1.54
C ASP A 85 -13.64 -3.76 2.45
N GLU A 86 -13.81 -4.18 3.69
CA GLU A 86 -14.56 -3.42 4.70
C GLU A 86 -13.70 -2.30 5.26
N VAL A 87 -14.27 -1.09 5.33
CA VAL A 87 -13.62 0.07 5.97
C VAL A 87 -14.34 0.39 7.26
N ARG A 88 -13.72 0.04 8.39
CA ARG A 88 -14.20 0.37 9.73
C ARG A 88 -13.66 1.73 10.15
N ILE A 89 -14.54 2.64 10.52
CA ILE A 89 -14.15 3.92 11.15
C ILE A 89 -14.36 3.80 12.65
N PHE A 90 -13.52 4.48 13.42
CA PHE A 90 -13.54 4.50 14.87
C PHE A 90 -13.90 5.90 15.38
N GLY A 91 -14.68 5.96 16.47
CA GLY A 91 -14.99 7.22 17.17
C GLY A 91 -16.05 8.08 16.49
N GLN A 92 -16.65 7.63 15.38
CA GLN A 92 -17.67 8.37 14.62
C GLN A 92 -18.92 8.70 15.45
N GLN A 93 -19.20 7.92 16.50
CA GLN A 93 -20.34 8.15 17.40
C GLN A 93 -20.20 9.43 18.24
N HIS A 94 -18.98 9.95 18.38
CA HIS A 94 -18.71 11.18 19.14
C HIS A 94 -18.64 12.43 18.24
N LEU A 95 -18.95 12.30 16.95
CA LEU A 95 -18.94 13.44 16.04
C LEU A 95 -20.02 14.46 16.40
N PRO A 96 -19.67 15.77 16.51
CA PRO A 96 -20.66 16.83 16.65
C PRO A 96 -21.71 16.78 15.55
N ALA A 97 -22.95 17.19 15.89
CA ALA A 97 -24.07 17.21 14.94
C ALA A 97 -23.74 17.96 13.64
N ALA A 98 -22.95 19.03 13.73
CA ALA A 98 -22.51 19.83 12.58
C ALA A 98 -21.69 19.02 11.55
N LEU A 99 -20.95 17.98 11.98
CA LEU A 99 -20.12 17.15 11.09
C LEU A 99 -20.86 15.93 10.52
N GLN A 100 -22.08 15.65 10.98
CA GLN A 100 -22.85 14.48 10.54
C GLN A 100 -23.10 14.46 9.02
N PRO A 101 -23.42 15.58 8.34
CA PRO A 101 -23.58 15.57 6.88
C PRO A 101 -22.27 15.23 6.14
N ALA A 102 -21.13 15.75 6.60
CA ALA A 102 -19.82 15.43 6.01
C ALA A 102 -19.46 13.96 6.21
N TRP A 103 -19.71 13.44 7.41
CA TRP A 103 -19.54 12.03 7.74
C TRP A 103 -20.41 11.12 6.87
N GLN A 104 -21.70 11.43 6.71
CA GLN A 104 -22.61 10.62 5.88
C GLN A 104 -22.15 10.54 4.42
N ARG A 105 -21.70 11.66 3.84
CA ARG A 105 -21.13 11.67 2.48
C ARG A 105 -19.88 10.80 2.37
N LEU A 106 -18.96 10.91 3.33
CA LEU A 106 -17.75 10.10 3.35
C LEU A 106 -18.08 8.61 3.51
N ARG A 107 -18.96 8.26 4.45
CA ARG A 107 -19.39 6.88 4.70
C ARG A 107 -19.99 6.26 3.43
N GLN A 108 -20.89 6.99 2.76
CA GLN A 108 -21.49 6.55 1.51
C GLN A 108 -20.44 6.33 0.42
N ALA A 109 -19.46 7.23 0.28
CA ALA A 109 -18.38 7.08 -0.71
C ALA A 109 -17.50 5.84 -0.42
N LEU A 110 -17.16 5.61 0.85
CA LEU A 110 -16.41 4.43 1.28
C LEU A 110 -17.19 3.13 1.02
N ASP A 111 -18.50 3.11 1.30
CA ASP A 111 -19.35 1.94 1.05
C ASP A 111 -19.48 1.62 -0.43
N GLN A 112 -19.64 2.64 -1.28
CA GLN A 112 -19.66 2.46 -2.73
C GLN A 112 -18.31 1.98 -3.27
N ALA A 113 -17.21 2.53 -2.78
CA ALA A 113 -15.87 2.08 -3.17
C ALA A 113 -15.64 0.61 -2.77
N ALA A 114 -16.01 0.24 -1.54
CA ALA A 114 -15.92 -1.14 -1.06
C ALA A 114 -16.74 -2.13 -1.90
N VAL A 115 -17.94 -1.74 -2.36
CA VAL A 115 -18.73 -2.57 -3.27
C VAL A 115 -18.01 -2.75 -4.61
N ARG A 116 -17.55 -1.67 -5.23
CA ARG A 116 -16.87 -1.72 -6.55
C ARG A 116 -15.60 -2.57 -6.52
N VAL A 117 -14.74 -2.38 -5.52
CA VAL A 117 -13.47 -3.13 -5.40
C VAL A 117 -13.72 -4.63 -5.25
N ARG A 118 -14.74 -5.04 -4.48
CA ARG A 118 -15.11 -6.45 -4.36
C ARG A 118 -15.55 -7.03 -5.70
N GLN A 119 -16.34 -6.28 -6.47
CA GLN A 119 -16.83 -6.70 -7.78
C GLN A 119 -15.69 -6.86 -8.79
N GLU A 120 -14.75 -5.91 -8.81
CA GLU A 120 -13.55 -5.95 -9.65
C GLU A 120 -12.68 -7.18 -9.35
N ARG A 121 -12.54 -7.54 -8.07
CA ARG A 121 -11.70 -8.67 -7.63
C ARG A 121 -12.42 -10.02 -7.63
N ALA A 122 -13.74 -10.05 -7.82
CA ALA A 122 -14.56 -11.25 -7.69
C ALA A 122 -14.09 -12.38 -8.61
N GLU A 123 -13.73 -12.05 -9.85
CA GLU A 123 -13.25 -13.02 -10.84
C GLU A 123 -11.93 -13.67 -10.41
N ALA A 124 -10.93 -12.85 -10.04
CA ALA A 124 -9.63 -13.32 -9.58
C ALA A 124 -9.72 -14.22 -8.35
N LEU A 125 -10.75 -14.05 -7.51
CA LEU A 125 -10.98 -14.85 -6.30
C LEU A 125 -11.82 -16.11 -6.55
N GLY A 126 -12.26 -16.38 -7.79
CA GLY A 126 -13.14 -17.49 -8.13
C GLY A 126 -14.59 -17.29 -7.68
N LEU A 127 -15.02 -16.03 -7.52
CA LEU A 127 -16.34 -15.62 -7.01
C LEU A 127 -17.19 -14.90 -8.07
N ALA A 128 -16.86 -15.05 -9.36
CA ALA A 128 -17.54 -14.37 -10.47
C ALA A 128 -19.07 -14.54 -10.46
N ALA A 129 -19.57 -15.72 -10.06
CA ALA A 129 -21.00 -16.00 -9.97
C ALA A 129 -21.77 -15.13 -8.94
N ALA A 130 -21.06 -14.47 -8.01
CA ALA A 130 -21.63 -13.57 -7.02
C ALA A 130 -21.32 -12.09 -7.30
N ARG A 131 -20.66 -11.75 -8.41
CA ARG A 131 -20.23 -10.38 -8.75
C ARG A 131 -21.37 -9.35 -8.68
N GLU A 132 -22.53 -9.69 -9.23
CA GLU A 132 -23.71 -8.81 -9.24
C GLU A 132 -24.58 -8.91 -7.96
N GLN A 133 -24.10 -9.59 -6.91
CA GLN A 133 -24.82 -9.78 -5.65
C GLN A 133 -23.98 -9.26 -4.47
N PRO A 134 -23.91 -7.93 -4.23
CA PRO A 134 -22.97 -7.32 -3.30
C PRO A 134 -23.00 -7.91 -1.88
N GLY A 135 -24.19 -8.18 -1.33
CA GLY A 135 -24.34 -8.78 -0.01
C GLY A 135 -23.78 -10.20 0.06
N LYS A 136 -24.13 -11.04 -0.93
CA LYS A 136 -23.63 -12.42 -1.03
C LYS A 136 -22.11 -12.46 -1.24
N LEU A 137 -21.58 -11.57 -2.07
CA LEU A 137 -20.15 -11.46 -2.33
C LEU A 137 -19.38 -11.11 -1.05
N LEU A 138 -19.86 -10.11 -0.28
CA LEU A 138 -19.28 -9.77 1.01
C LEU A 138 -19.32 -10.95 2.00
N ASP A 139 -20.43 -11.67 2.08
CA ASP A 139 -20.53 -12.85 2.96
C ASP A 139 -19.57 -13.97 2.55
N LEU A 140 -19.37 -14.20 1.24
CA LEU A 140 -18.39 -15.15 0.74
C LEU A 140 -16.96 -14.74 1.09
N LEU A 141 -16.61 -13.46 0.97
CA LEU A 141 -15.30 -12.93 1.37
C LEU A 141 -15.08 -13.07 2.88
N ARG A 142 -16.08 -12.71 3.71
CA ARG A 142 -16.01 -12.88 5.16
C ARG A 142 -15.86 -14.33 5.59
N ARG A 143 -16.53 -15.26 4.89
CA ARG A 143 -16.36 -16.72 5.10
C ARG A 143 -14.96 -17.15 4.71
N ARG A 144 -14.49 -16.76 3.52
CA ARG A 144 -13.14 -17.06 3.02
C ARG A 144 -12.05 -16.60 3.99
N ALA A 145 -12.16 -15.39 4.53
CA ALA A 145 -11.19 -14.82 5.47
C ALA A 145 -11.15 -15.53 6.84
N ARG A 146 -12.22 -16.25 7.21
CA ARG A 146 -12.33 -17.00 8.48
C ARG A 146 -12.18 -18.52 8.31
N ASP A 147 -12.10 -18.99 7.07
CA ASP A 147 -11.96 -20.41 6.77
C ASP A 147 -10.53 -20.86 7.05
N TRP A 148 -10.36 -21.69 8.08
CA TRP A 148 -9.07 -22.22 8.52
C TRP A 148 -8.43 -23.19 7.50
N ALA A 149 -9.22 -23.74 6.58
CA ALA A 149 -8.75 -24.59 5.48
C ALA A 149 -8.42 -23.79 4.21
N GLN A 150 -8.72 -22.48 4.18
CA GLN A 150 -8.44 -21.63 3.04
C GLN A 150 -6.94 -21.37 2.90
N THR A 151 -6.32 -22.08 1.96
CA THR A 151 -4.89 -21.94 1.67
C THR A 151 -4.52 -20.60 1.05
N ARG A 152 -5.48 -19.95 0.36
CA ARG A 152 -5.32 -18.69 -0.39
C ARG A 152 -6.35 -17.66 0.05
N PRO A 153 -6.31 -17.16 1.31
CA PRO A 153 -7.31 -16.21 1.79
C PRO A 153 -7.38 -14.96 0.89
N GLU A 154 -6.20 -14.45 0.52
CA GLU A 154 -5.97 -13.43 -0.50
C GLU A 154 -4.53 -13.59 -1.05
N TRP A 155 -4.14 -12.71 -1.98
CA TRP A 155 -2.77 -12.66 -2.51
C TRP A 155 -1.99 -11.38 -2.12
N GLY A 156 -2.54 -10.58 -1.20
CA GLY A 156 -1.92 -9.33 -0.76
C GLY A 156 -1.61 -8.41 -1.94
N LEU A 157 -0.34 -8.08 -2.11
CA LEU A 157 0.18 -7.20 -3.16
C LEU A 157 0.76 -7.97 -4.36
N ALA A 158 0.38 -9.24 -4.55
CA ALA A 158 0.74 -9.97 -5.77
C ALA A 158 0.31 -9.18 -7.02
N GLY A 159 1.14 -9.23 -8.05
CA GLY A 159 0.92 -8.43 -9.27
C GLY A 159 1.34 -6.96 -9.19
N ASN A 160 1.80 -6.45 -8.03
CA ASN A 160 2.33 -5.08 -7.94
C ASN A 160 3.41 -4.82 -8.99
N ALA A 161 3.36 -3.64 -9.60
CA ALA A 161 4.13 -3.29 -10.79
C ALA A 161 4.76 -1.90 -10.73
N ALA A 162 4.08 -0.96 -10.08
CA ALA A 162 4.51 0.43 -10.08
C ALA A 162 4.35 1.11 -8.72
N PHE A 163 5.17 2.13 -8.51
CA PHE A 163 5.03 3.13 -7.45
C PHE A 163 4.99 4.49 -8.13
N ILE A 164 3.93 5.27 -7.91
CA ILE A 164 3.72 6.54 -8.60
C ILE A 164 3.64 7.65 -7.57
N ALA A 165 4.60 8.57 -7.60
CA ALA A 165 4.60 9.82 -6.83
C ALA A 165 4.37 11.00 -7.79
N ALA A 166 3.11 11.38 -7.96
CA ALA A 166 2.68 12.45 -8.84
C ALA A 166 1.30 12.95 -8.40
N PRO A 167 0.84 14.14 -8.85
CA PRO A 167 -0.47 14.63 -8.51
C PRO A 167 -1.55 13.62 -8.92
N ARG A 168 -2.55 13.38 -8.07
CA ARG A 168 -3.64 12.41 -8.32
C ARG A 168 -4.32 12.61 -9.69
N ALA A 169 -4.33 13.83 -10.21
CA ALA A 169 -4.83 14.16 -11.55
C ALA A 169 -4.13 13.39 -12.69
N ARG A 170 -2.85 13.01 -12.54
CA ARG A 170 -2.10 12.25 -13.55
C ARG A 170 -2.61 10.83 -13.74
N THR A 171 -3.28 10.27 -12.75
CA THR A 171 -3.72 8.87 -12.72
C THR A 171 -5.24 8.73 -12.55
N ARG A 172 -6.00 9.84 -12.53
CA ARG A 172 -7.42 9.84 -12.14
C ARG A 172 -8.26 8.87 -12.96
N ASP A 173 -8.06 8.92 -14.26
CA ASP A 173 -8.88 8.23 -15.25
C ASP A 173 -8.12 7.05 -15.90
N VAL A 174 -7.07 6.56 -15.24
CA VAL A 174 -6.24 5.45 -15.70
C VAL A 174 -6.57 4.21 -14.88
N ASP A 175 -6.99 3.14 -15.56
CA ASP A 175 -7.09 1.82 -14.92
C ASP A 175 -5.69 1.24 -14.68
N LEU A 176 -5.25 1.29 -13.42
CA LEU A 176 -3.97 0.72 -12.97
C LEU A 176 -4.10 -0.73 -12.53
N GLN A 177 -5.28 -1.35 -12.70
CA GLN A 177 -5.56 -2.77 -12.43
C GLN A 177 -5.26 -3.21 -10.98
N GLY A 178 -5.22 -2.27 -10.03
CA GLY A 178 -4.80 -2.53 -8.65
C GLY A 178 -3.32 -2.87 -8.48
N ARG A 179 -2.46 -2.52 -9.44
CA ARG A 179 -1.03 -2.91 -9.48
C ARG A 179 -0.06 -1.80 -9.09
N ALA A 180 -0.55 -0.65 -8.67
CA ALA A 180 0.27 0.52 -8.39
C ALA A 180 0.08 1.04 -6.96
N PHE A 181 1.19 1.35 -6.28
CA PHE A 181 1.19 2.22 -5.11
C PHE A 181 1.08 3.67 -5.58
N LEU A 182 0.20 4.45 -4.94
CA LEU A 182 -0.06 5.84 -5.32
C LEU A 182 0.27 6.78 -4.17
N HIS A 183 1.11 7.78 -4.45
CA HIS A 183 1.39 8.91 -3.58
C HIS A 183 0.97 10.19 -4.30
N ASP A 184 -0.03 10.88 -3.73
CA ASP A 184 -0.42 12.21 -4.21
C ASP A 184 0.65 13.22 -3.80
N TYR A 185 1.46 13.62 -4.78
CA TYR A 185 2.65 14.43 -4.57
C TYR A 185 2.74 15.52 -5.63
N ASP A 186 2.87 16.77 -5.19
CA ASP A 186 3.10 17.93 -6.06
C ASP A 186 4.40 18.61 -5.66
N TRP A 187 5.43 18.42 -6.48
CA TRP A 187 6.76 18.98 -6.23
C TRP A 187 6.78 20.50 -6.08
N ARG A 188 5.78 21.20 -6.64
CA ARG A 188 5.66 22.66 -6.53
C ARG A 188 5.35 23.12 -5.10
N GLN A 189 4.81 22.23 -4.27
CA GLN A 189 4.53 22.47 -2.86
C GLN A 189 5.67 21.99 -1.94
N ASP A 190 6.74 21.46 -2.50
CA ASP A 190 7.90 20.88 -1.81
C ASP A 190 9.18 21.62 -2.22
N SER A 191 9.25 22.91 -1.89
CA SER A 191 10.34 23.81 -2.35
C SER A 191 11.74 23.31 -1.98
N GLU A 192 11.87 22.67 -0.82
CA GLU A 192 13.14 22.14 -0.32
C GLU A 192 13.43 20.71 -0.82
N GLY A 193 12.44 20.04 -1.45
CA GLY A 193 12.54 18.65 -1.88
C GLY A 193 12.48 17.62 -0.74
N SER A 194 12.19 18.06 0.48
CA SER A 194 12.17 17.20 1.69
C SER A 194 11.08 16.13 1.65
N VAL A 195 9.93 16.41 1.01
CA VAL A 195 8.85 15.43 0.87
C VAL A 195 9.23 14.41 -0.19
N LEU A 196 9.85 14.83 -1.31
CA LEU A 196 10.40 13.89 -2.30
C LEU A 196 11.45 12.99 -1.67
N GLU A 197 12.37 13.57 -0.89
CA GLU A 197 13.40 12.83 -0.18
C GLU A 197 12.77 11.76 0.71
N LEU A 198 11.80 12.14 1.55
CA LEU A 198 11.05 11.19 2.37
C LEU A 198 10.37 10.10 1.52
N ILE A 199 9.72 10.46 0.41
CA ILE A 199 9.05 9.51 -0.48
C ILE A 199 10.05 8.48 -1.06
N MET A 200 11.20 8.95 -1.52
CA MET A 200 12.21 8.11 -2.15
C MET A 200 12.98 7.26 -1.13
N THR A 201 13.15 7.71 0.11
CA THR A 201 13.91 6.95 1.13
C THR A 201 13.05 6.00 1.95
N ALA A 202 11.74 6.23 2.05
CA ALA A 202 10.83 5.39 2.84
C ALA A 202 9.83 4.60 1.97
N PRO A 203 8.69 5.17 1.50
CA PRO A 203 7.67 4.39 0.82
C PRO A 203 8.14 3.78 -0.51
N MET A 204 9.03 4.43 -1.27
CA MET A 204 9.63 3.82 -2.47
C MET A 204 10.45 2.57 -2.12
N VAL A 205 11.26 2.64 -1.06
CA VAL A 205 12.10 1.52 -0.59
C VAL A 205 11.22 0.38 -0.08
N VAL A 206 10.17 0.69 0.69
CA VAL A 206 9.19 -0.31 1.17
C VAL A 206 8.47 -0.97 -0.01
N ALA A 207 7.98 -0.19 -0.98
CA ALA A 207 7.33 -0.73 -2.18
C ALA A 207 8.30 -1.62 -2.97
N HIS A 208 9.58 -1.24 -3.05
CA HIS A 208 10.62 -2.06 -3.67
C HIS A 208 10.84 -3.38 -2.92
N TRP A 209 10.95 -3.38 -1.59
CA TRP A 209 11.10 -4.62 -0.82
C TRP A 209 9.92 -5.56 -0.98
N ILE A 210 8.69 -5.02 -0.97
CA ILE A 210 7.48 -5.79 -1.25
C ILE A 210 7.58 -6.40 -2.65
N ASN A 211 7.83 -5.58 -3.68
CA ASN A 211 7.99 -6.07 -5.06
C ASN A 211 9.06 -7.17 -5.17
N LEU A 212 10.22 -6.95 -4.56
CA LEU A 212 11.34 -7.88 -4.61
C LEU A 212 11.03 -9.20 -3.92
N GLN A 213 10.31 -9.18 -2.79
CA GLN A 213 9.85 -10.41 -2.11
C GLN A 213 8.99 -11.27 -3.03
N TYR A 214 8.05 -10.67 -3.74
CA TYR A 214 7.23 -11.38 -4.72
C TYR A 214 8.07 -11.83 -5.93
N PHE A 215 8.96 -10.98 -6.43
CA PHE A 215 9.86 -11.29 -7.54
C PHE A 215 10.68 -12.56 -7.25
N THR A 216 11.45 -12.55 -6.16
CA THR A 216 12.39 -13.64 -5.84
C THR A 216 11.66 -14.93 -5.49
N SER A 217 10.56 -14.83 -4.72
CA SER A 217 9.75 -16.00 -4.36
C SER A 217 9.07 -16.63 -5.57
N THR A 218 8.80 -15.86 -6.64
CA THR A 218 8.27 -16.39 -7.90
C THR A 218 9.39 -16.98 -8.78
N THR A 219 10.57 -16.35 -8.85
CA THR A 219 11.66 -16.82 -9.74
C THR A 219 12.31 -18.12 -9.27
N ASP A 220 12.53 -18.27 -7.96
CA ASP A 220 13.12 -19.48 -7.36
C ASP A 220 12.53 -19.69 -5.96
N ASN A 221 11.32 -20.25 -5.93
CA ASN A 221 10.60 -20.48 -4.68
C ASN A 221 11.30 -21.47 -3.74
N LEU A 222 12.16 -22.34 -4.27
CA LEU A 222 12.87 -23.32 -3.45
C LEU A 222 13.92 -22.65 -2.55
N ARG A 223 14.59 -21.61 -3.06
CA ARG A 223 15.66 -20.88 -2.36
C ARG A 223 15.19 -19.58 -1.73
N PHE A 224 14.33 -18.83 -2.42
CA PHE A 224 13.88 -17.49 -2.00
C PHE A 224 12.39 -17.43 -1.66
N GLY A 225 11.74 -18.58 -1.57
CA GLY A 225 10.38 -18.72 -1.07
C GLY A 225 10.30 -19.81 -0.03
N SER A 226 9.07 -20.10 0.37
CA SER A 226 8.82 -21.05 1.46
C SER A 226 8.19 -22.35 0.98
N GLY A 227 8.27 -22.66 -0.30
CA GLY A 227 7.69 -23.89 -0.86
C GLY A 227 6.17 -23.94 -0.75
N ASN A 228 5.65 -25.15 -0.53
CA ASN A 228 4.24 -25.45 -0.46
C ASN A 228 3.66 -25.22 0.95
N LYS A 229 2.74 -24.26 1.07
CA LYS A 229 2.05 -23.93 2.33
C LYS A 229 1.36 -25.13 2.99
N LEU A 230 0.89 -26.10 2.20
CA LEU A 230 0.24 -27.31 2.72
C LEU A 230 1.16 -28.20 3.54
N LEU A 231 2.47 -28.06 3.38
CA LEU A 231 3.48 -28.84 4.07
C LEU A 231 4.13 -28.05 5.20
N HIS A 232 3.60 -26.87 5.55
CA HIS A 232 4.22 -26.01 6.56
C HIS A 232 4.02 -26.54 7.96
N ASN A 233 5.14 -26.72 8.67
CA ASN A 233 5.16 -26.95 10.11
C ASN A 233 5.63 -25.69 10.82
N VAL A 234 4.79 -25.11 11.67
CA VAL A 234 5.14 -23.94 12.49
C VAL A 234 6.07 -24.38 13.60
N VAL A 235 7.19 -23.67 13.76
CA VAL A 235 8.21 -24.02 14.76
C VAL A 235 8.52 -22.86 15.71
N GLY A 236 8.93 -23.22 16.92
CA GLY A 236 9.40 -22.25 17.92
C GLY A 236 8.34 -21.25 18.39
N GLY A 237 7.05 -21.58 18.35
CA GLY A 237 5.99 -20.68 18.80
C GLY A 237 5.85 -19.43 17.93
N HIS A 238 5.82 -19.61 16.59
CA HIS A 238 5.71 -18.58 15.55
C HIS A 238 7.02 -17.92 15.09
N ILE A 239 8.19 -18.52 15.36
CA ILE A 239 9.47 -18.03 14.84
C ILE A 239 9.57 -18.20 13.31
N GLY A 240 9.01 -19.29 12.77
CA GLY A 240 9.02 -19.55 11.34
C GLY A 240 8.36 -20.87 10.97
N VAL A 241 8.63 -21.34 9.74
CA VAL A 241 8.08 -22.59 9.21
C VAL A 241 9.16 -23.46 8.56
N PHE A 242 9.00 -24.78 8.67
CA PHE A 242 9.64 -25.76 7.78
C PHE A 242 8.68 -26.16 6.68
N GLU A 243 9.20 -26.68 5.56
CA GLU A 243 8.40 -27.39 4.57
C GLU A 243 8.64 -28.89 4.71
N GLY A 244 7.63 -29.64 5.14
CA GLY A 244 7.73 -31.07 5.42
C GLY A 244 8.31 -31.35 6.81
N ASN A 245 8.96 -32.50 6.98
CA ASN A 245 9.30 -33.06 8.29
C ASN A 245 10.58 -32.48 8.93
N GLY A 246 11.22 -31.48 8.31
CA GLY A 246 12.43 -30.85 8.83
C GLY A 246 13.11 -29.95 7.79
N GLY A 247 14.38 -29.61 8.04
CA GLY A 247 15.20 -28.76 7.17
C GLY A 247 15.41 -27.36 7.74
N ASP A 248 15.91 -26.45 6.91
CA ASP A 248 16.13 -25.07 7.29
C ASP A 248 14.81 -24.30 7.42
N LEU A 249 14.81 -23.26 8.27
CA LEU A 249 13.70 -22.30 8.32
C LEU A 249 13.50 -21.68 6.93
N ARG A 250 12.26 -21.73 6.46
CA ARG A 250 11.90 -21.17 5.17
C ARG A 250 11.73 -19.64 5.27
N ILE A 251 12.11 -18.96 4.20
CA ILE A 251 11.98 -17.51 4.02
C ILE A 251 11.00 -17.20 2.88
N GLY A 252 10.69 -15.92 2.64
CA GLY A 252 9.89 -15.51 1.49
C GLY A 252 8.46 -16.04 1.50
N LEU A 253 7.83 -16.09 0.33
CA LEU A 253 6.41 -16.41 0.18
C LEU A 253 6.18 -17.87 -0.24
N ALA A 254 5.09 -18.45 0.24
CA ALA A 254 4.66 -19.78 -0.22
C ALA A 254 4.09 -19.71 -1.64
N ARG A 255 4.12 -20.83 -2.34
CA ARG A 255 3.52 -20.94 -3.68
C ARG A 255 2.05 -20.53 -3.71
N GLN A 256 1.28 -20.78 -2.65
CA GLN A 256 -0.13 -20.39 -2.54
C GLN A 256 -0.33 -18.87 -2.48
N SER A 257 0.66 -18.11 -2.01
CA SER A 257 0.65 -16.64 -2.01
C SER A 257 1.03 -16.05 -3.38
N LEU A 258 1.43 -16.89 -4.33
CA LEU A 258 1.97 -16.48 -5.64
C LEU A 258 1.23 -17.10 -6.83
N HIS A 259 0.47 -18.19 -6.63
CA HIS A 259 -0.09 -19.01 -7.69
C HIS A 259 -1.49 -19.52 -7.31
N ASP A 260 -2.46 -19.37 -8.20
CA ASP A 260 -3.85 -19.79 -7.97
C ASP A 260 -4.06 -21.31 -8.16
N GLY A 261 -3.20 -21.94 -8.95
CA GLY A 261 -3.27 -23.36 -9.33
C GLY A 261 -3.12 -23.56 -10.84
N GLN A 262 -3.35 -22.52 -11.62
CA GLN A 262 -3.24 -22.49 -13.08
C GLN A 262 -2.19 -21.48 -13.56
N GLN A 263 -2.10 -20.32 -12.91
CA GLN A 263 -1.21 -19.23 -13.28
C GLN A 263 -0.57 -18.54 -12.08
N TRP A 264 0.50 -17.80 -12.37
CA TRP A 264 1.16 -16.92 -11.40
C TRP A 264 0.36 -15.63 -11.23
N MET A 265 0.06 -15.29 -9.97
CA MET A 265 -0.59 -14.03 -9.58
C MET A 265 0.39 -12.86 -9.61
N HIS A 266 1.70 -13.13 -9.49
CA HIS A 266 2.74 -12.14 -9.65
C HIS A 266 3.69 -12.56 -10.77
N ARG A 267 3.74 -11.77 -11.85
CA ARG A 267 4.79 -11.90 -12.87
C ARG A 267 6.08 -11.32 -12.29
N PRO A 268 7.23 -12.04 -12.36
CA PRO A 268 8.48 -11.55 -11.83
C PRO A 268 8.97 -10.36 -12.65
N LEU A 269 8.65 -9.16 -12.17
CA LEU A 269 9.10 -7.88 -12.70
C LEU A 269 9.72 -7.06 -11.58
N ARG A 270 10.62 -6.15 -11.94
CA ARG A 270 11.13 -5.13 -11.03
C ARG A 270 10.21 -3.92 -11.01
N LEU A 271 10.04 -3.31 -9.84
CA LEU A 271 9.16 -2.17 -9.61
C LEU A 271 9.51 -1.00 -10.54
N HIS A 272 8.48 -0.42 -11.18
CA HIS A 272 8.60 0.83 -11.92
C HIS A 272 8.24 2.00 -10.99
N VAL A 273 9.21 2.84 -10.65
CA VAL A 273 8.99 4.03 -9.84
C VAL A 273 8.81 5.21 -10.80
N VAL A 274 7.64 5.84 -10.78
CA VAL A 274 7.32 7.00 -11.62
C VAL A 274 7.18 8.23 -10.73
N ILE A 275 8.00 9.25 -10.96
CA ILE A 275 8.03 10.47 -10.14
C ILE A 275 7.81 11.69 -11.03
N GLU A 276 6.85 12.55 -10.68
CA GLU A 276 6.74 13.90 -11.25
C GLU A 276 7.53 14.90 -10.40
N ALA A 277 8.75 15.22 -10.84
CA ALA A 277 9.64 16.20 -10.21
C ALA A 277 10.74 16.66 -11.18
N PRO A 278 11.40 17.82 -10.96
CA PRO A 278 12.60 18.20 -11.69
C PRO A 278 13.72 17.16 -11.52
N GLN A 279 14.49 16.88 -12.59
CA GLN A 279 15.61 15.92 -12.57
C GLN A 279 16.58 16.21 -11.42
N ALA A 280 16.99 17.47 -11.27
CA ALA A 280 17.92 17.89 -10.22
C ALA A 280 17.45 17.56 -8.79
N MET A 281 16.13 17.54 -8.56
CA MET A 281 15.58 17.20 -7.24
C MET A 281 15.66 15.71 -6.97
N ILE A 282 15.36 14.88 -7.98
CA ILE A 282 15.50 13.42 -7.91
C ILE A 282 16.98 13.04 -7.76
N ASP A 283 17.87 13.61 -8.57
CA ASP A 283 19.30 13.32 -8.53
C ASP A 283 19.93 13.71 -7.18
N ARG A 284 19.52 14.82 -6.57
CA ARG A 284 19.97 15.21 -5.22
C ARG A 284 19.69 14.12 -4.18
N VAL A 285 18.52 13.50 -4.23
CA VAL A 285 18.16 12.40 -3.31
C VAL A 285 19.01 11.15 -3.60
N ILE A 286 19.22 10.82 -4.88
CA ILE A 286 20.10 9.70 -5.29
C ILE A 286 21.54 9.92 -4.79
N GLU A 287 22.06 11.13 -4.90
CA GLU A 287 23.42 11.46 -4.44
C GLU A 287 23.53 11.35 -2.92
N ALA A 288 22.54 11.88 -2.19
CA ALA A 288 22.52 11.90 -0.72
C ALA A 288 22.36 10.50 -0.10
N HIS A 289 21.58 9.60 -0.71
CA HIS A 289 21.16 8.34 -0.08
C HIS A 289 21.70 7.11 -0.81
N ALA A 290 22.68 6.44 -0.20
CA ALA A 290 23.32 5.24 -0.76
C ALA A 290 22.33 4.13 -1.11
N VAL A 291 21.37 3.85 -0.23
CA VAL A 291 20.33 2.83 -0.48
C VAL A 291 19.55 3.13 -1.76
N VAL A 292 19.11 4.38 -1.94
CA VAL A 292 18.37 4.80 -3.15
C VAL A 292 19.26 4.69 -4.37
N ARG A 293 20.50 5.16 -4.27
CA ARG A 293 21.49 5.09 -5.36
C ARG A 293 21.72 3.67 -5.84
N ASP A 294 21.96 2.74 -4.93
CA ASP A 294 22.25 1.35 -5.26
C ASP A 294 21.06 0.67 -5.91
N LEU A 295 19.83 0.99 -5.48
CA LEU A 295 18.61 0.48 -6.11
C LEU A 295 18.48 0.92 -7.57
N VAL A 296 18.82 2.17 -7.87
CA VAL A 296 18.73 2.75 -9.22
C VAL A 296 19.90 2.28 -10.11
N GLN A 297 21.14 2.41 -9.62
CA GLN A 297 22.35 2.15 -10.41
C GLN A 297 22.52 0.67 -10.76
N HIS A 298 22.21 -0.24 -9.82
CA HIS A 298 22.25 -1.68 -10.08
C HIS A 298 20.94 -2.20 -10.72
N GLY A 299 19.98 -1.30 -10.97
CA GLY A 299 18.73 -1.63 -11.63
C GLY A 299 17.86 -2.58 -10.80
N TRP A 300 17.86 -2.50 -9.48
CA TRP A 300 16.91 -3.24 -8.64
C TRP A 300 15.47 -2.71 -8.75
N LEU A 301 15.31 -1.48 -9.28
CA LEU A 301 14.06 -0.91 -9.75
C LEU A 301 14.27 -0.08 -11.03
N HIS A 302 13.18 0.27 -11.71
CA HIS A 302 13.18 1.17 -12.86
C HIS A 302 12.69 2.55 -12.43
N LEU A 303 13.59 3.53 -12.29
CA LEU A 303 13.23 4.90 -11.95
C LEU A 303 12.92 5.70 -13.22
N LEU A 304 11.71 6.24 -13.27
CA LEU A 304 11.14 7.00 -14.36
C LEU A 304 10.74 8.39 -13.85
N ARG A 305 11.10 9.42 -14.59
CA ARG A 305 10.62 10.78 -14.40
C ARG A 305 9.48 11.04 -15.36
N LEU A 306 8.39 11.60 -14.83
CA LEU A 306 7.22 12.06 -15.56
C LEU A 306 7.26 13.59 -15.66
N ASP A 307 7.10 14.13 -16.87
CA ASP A 307 7.07 15.58 -17.08
C ASP A 307 6.13 15.98 -18.23
N GLY A 308 5.69 17.24 -18.25
CA GLY A 308 4.93 17.86 -19.34
C GLY A 308 3.49 17.37 -19.53
N GLN A 309 2.81 18.03 -20.49
CA GLN A 309 1.53 17.64 -21.07
C GLN A 309 1.61 17.82 -22.60
N PRO A 310 1.56 16.74 -23.42
CA PRO A 310 1.40 15.33 -23.04
C PRO A 310 2.56 14.82 -22.19
N ALA A 311 2.30 13.77 -21.41
CA ALA A 311 3.27 13.16 -20.51
C ALA A 311 4.47 12.59 -21.28
N ARG A 312 5.68 13.02 -20.90
CA ARG A 312 6.94 12.45 -21.36
C ARG A 312 7.59 11.68 -20.22
N LEU A 313 8.20 10.55 -20.56
CA LEU A 313 8.90 9.70 -19.62
C LEU A 313 10.39 9.66 -19.95
N GLU A 314 11.20 9.87 -18.91
CA GLU A 314 12.65 9.66 -18.96
C GLU A 314 13.02 8.61 -17.94
N ARG A 315 13.94 7.71 -18.29
CA ARG A 315 14.45 6.69 -17.39
C ARG A 315 15.80 7.11 -16.83
N ARG A 316 15.98 6.98 -15.52
CA ARG A 316 17.29 7.10 -14.88
C ARG A 316 18.02 5.76 -14.99
N THR A 317 19.24 5.80 -15.53
CA THR A 317 20.17 4.67 -15.62
C THR A 317 21.51 5.04 -14.98
N ALA A 318 22.44 4.10 -14.86
CA ALA A 318 23.80 4.41 -14.39
C ALA A 318 24.52 5.47 -15.25
N SER A 319 24.19 5.59 -16.55
CA SER A 319 24.79 6.57 -17.46
C SER A 319 24.05 7.91 -17.54
N GLY A 320 22.98 8.10 -16.77
CA GLY A 320 22.19 9.33 -16.75
C GLY A 320 20.72 9.13 -17.14
N TRP A 321 20.04 10.24 -17.41
CA TRP A 321 18.66 10.27 -17.88
C TRP A 321 18.59 9.98 -19.38
N GLN A 322 17.66 9.10 -19.77
CA GLN A 322 17.42 8.71 -21.16
C GLN A 322 15.93 8.83 -21.46
N ALA A 323 15.56 9.52 -22.54
CA ALA A 323 14.17 9.54 -23.00
C ALA A 323 13.70 8.12 -23.34
N LEU A 324 12.49 7.75 -22.91
CA LEU A 324 11.86 6.54 -23.40
C LEU A 324 11.29 6.79 -24.81
N PRO A 325 11.39 5.81 -25.73
CA PRO A 325 10.72 5.91 -27.02
C PRO A 325 9.22 6.17 -26.81
N GLU A 326 8.64 7.08 -27.59
CA GLU A 326 7.19 7.22 -27.65
C GLU A 326 6.60 5.90 -28.17
N ALA A 327 5.59 5.38 -27.47
CA ALA A 327 4.94 4.11 -27.78
C ALA A 327 3.98 4.25 -28.96
#